data_AF-A0A3D1IRK0-F1
#
_entry.id   AF-A0A3D1IRK0-F1
#
_cell.length_a   1.000
_cell.length_b   1.000
_cell.length_c   1.000
_cell.angle_alpha   90.00
_cell.angle_beta   90.00
_cell.angle_gamma   90.00
#
_symmetry.space_group_name_H-M   'P 1'
#
loop_
_entity.id
_entity.type
_entity.pdbx_description
1 polymer ?
#
loop_
_entity_poly.entity_id
_entity_poly.type
_entity_poly.pdbx_seq_one_letter_code
_entity_poly.pdbx_strand_id
1 'polypeptide(L)'
;ATGSSERVEEFANNMDTRMIGNSSVGNYRGRSANYMLGIFGKPQRENNCDCERTVDPTLLQTLYTRNDPEMLTQLSARGGWLDELRREHEILSADDNHRQITRYQKNIKTARKRLAQLQATLPKKPVDGEPGALKEYEARIQVYKKQKMKIDNALREYTEKMAELRPQPGAMRELPEGTEALITETFLRTVSRYPTHKEMEMARTDLSKAPNVVAGVQELLLALLNTKEFMVNH
;
A
#
# COMPACT_ATOMS: atom_id res chain seq x y z
N ALA A 1 -14.86 11.39 0.83
CA ALA A 1 -14.17 10.28 0.15
C ALA A 1 -13.48 9.29 1.10
N THR A 2 -12.42 9.67 1.83
CA THR A 2 -11.47 8.69 2.43
C THR A 2 -11.64 8.42 3.93
N GLY A 3 -12.47 9.19 4.65
CA GLY A 3 -12.68 9.02 6.10
C GLY A 3 -13.40 7.71 6.46
N SER A 4 -13.05 7.14 7.62
CA SER A 4 -13.74 6.00 8.23
C SER A 4 -15.24 6.25 8.39
N SER A 5 -16.00 5.17 8.46
CA SER A 5 -17.45 5.21 8.70
C SER A 5 -17.77 5.88 10.05
N GLU A 6 -17.02 5.53 11.10
CA GLU A 6 -17.12 6.17 12.42
C GLU A 6 -16.84 7.68 12.34
N ARG A 7 -15.80 8.09 11.61
CA ARG A 7 -15.45 9.51 11.46
C ARG A 7 -16.47 10.29 10.65
N VAL A 8 -17.07 9.66 9.63
CA VAL A 8 -18.17 10.26 8.88
C VAL A 8 -19.38 10.45 9.78
N GLU A 9 -19.70 9.48 10.64
CA GLU A 9 -20.79 9.57 11.60
C GLU A 9 -20.53 10.61 12.69
N GLU A 10 -19.31 10.69 13.23
CA GLU A 10 -18.89 11.74 14.14
C GLU A 10 -19.06 13.12 13.49
N PHE A 11 -18.59 13.27 12.25
CA PHE A 11 -18.79 14.49 11.49
C PHE A 11 -20.29 14.73 11.20
N ALA A 12 -21.11 13.69 11.05
CA ALA A 12 -22.56 13.75 10.85
C ALA A 12 -23.34 14.18 12.12
N ASN A 13 -22.75 14.03 13.30
CA ASN A 13 -23.42 14.32 14.58
C ASN A 13 -22.83 15.53 15.31
N ASN A 14 -21.53 15.80 15.13
CA ASN A 14 -20.81 16.85 15.86
C ASN A 14 -20.60 18.11 15.01
N MET A 15 -21.40 19.14 15.26
CA MET A 15 -21.35 20.43 14.56
C MET A 15 -20.05 21.21 14.80
N ASP A 16 -19.38 21.02 15.94
CA ASP A 16 -18.14 21.74 16.27
C ASP A 16 -16.99 21.37 15.33
N THR A 17 -17.02 20.15 14.80
CA THR A 17 -16.01 19.65 13.86
C THR A 17 -16.26 20.07 12.40
N ARG A 18 -17.43 20.66 12.10
CA ARG A 18 -17.85 21.06 10.75
C ARG A 18 -17.49 22.50 10.36
N MET A 19 -16.60 23.14 11.11
CA MET A 19 -16.18 24.52 10.84
C MET A 19 -15.75 24.69 9.37
N ILE A 20 -16.53 25.44 8.59
CA ILE A 20 -16.19 25.93 7.26
C ILE A 20 -15.34 27.19 7.46
N GLY A 21 -14.14 27.00 8.02
CA GLY A 21 -13.25 28.09 8.41
C GLY A 21 -11.83 27.57 8.60
N ASN A 22 -10.91 28.11 7.80
CA ASN A 22 -9.52 27.68 7.69
C ASN A 22 -8.79 27.66 9.04
N SER A 23 -8.65 26.47 9.62
CA SER A 23 -7.82 26.22 10.80
C SER A 23 -6.47 25.59 10.44
N SER A 24 -6.19 25.42 9.14
CA SER A 24 -5.10 24.56 8.64
C SER A 24 -4.17 25.20 7.63
N VAL A 25 -4.13 26.54 7.52
CA VAL A 25 -2.89 27.23 7.07
C VAL A 25 -1.86 27.20 8.20
N GLY A 26 -1.52 25.98 8.63
CA GLY A 26 -0.30 25.71 9.35
C GLY A 26 0.83 25.80 8.34
N ASN A 27 1.54 26.92 8.34
CA ASN A 27 2.91 27.08 7.83
C ASN A 27 3.25 26.27 6.56
N TYR A 28 2.50 26.47 5.48
CA TYR A 28 2.95 26.04 4.16
C TYR A 28 4.21 26.83 3.81
N ARG A 29 5.37 26.16 3.89
CA ARG A 29 6.62 26.66 3.33
C ARG A 29 6.34 27.03 1.85
N GLY A 30 6.38 28.32 1.57
CA GLY A 30 5.81 29.05 0.41
C GLY A 30 6.15 28.63 -1.03
N ARG A 31 6.59 27.40 -1.32
CA ARG A 31 6.83 26.93 -2.70
C ARG A 31 5.80 25.93 -3.23
N SER A 32 5.34 24.95 -2.43
CA SER A 32 4.47 23.87 -2.94
C SER A 32 3.04 24.32 -3.20
N ALA A 33 2.45 25.09 -2.28
CA ALA A 33 1.08 25.60 -2.42
C ALA A 33 0.93 26.54 -3.64
N ASN A 34 1.96 27.34 -3.95
CA ASN A 34 1.94 28.22 -5.12
C ASN A 34 1.99 27.45 -6.45
N TYR A 35 2.68 26.31 -6.49
CA TYR A 35 2.76 25.46 -7.67
C TYR A 35 1.41 24.75 -7.94
N MET A 36 0.80 24.17 -6.91
CA MET A 36 -0.56 23.61 -7.00
C MET A 36 -1.57 24.67 -7.46
N LEU A 37 -1.59 25.83 -6.80
CA LEU A 37 -2.49 26.92 -7.20
C LEU A 37 -2.23 27.39 -8.63
N GLY A 38 -0.97 27.40 -9.11
CA GLY A 38 -0.65 27.68 -10.51
C GLY A 38 -1.15 26.61 -11.49
N ILE A 39 -1.07 25.33 -11.12
CA ILE A 39 -1.58 24.21 -11.92
C ILE A 39 -3.11 24.25 -12.03
N PHE A 40 -3.82 24.48 -10.92
CA PHE A 40 -5.29 24.50 -10.86
C PHE A 40 -5.90 25.88 -11.17
N GLY A 41 -5.16 26.71 -11.91
CA GLY A 41 -5.75 27.89 -12.54
C GLY A 41 -5.84 29.11 -11.64
N LYS A 42 -4.84 29.38 -10.78
CA LYS A 42 -4.64 30.73 -10.24
C LYS A 42 -4.47 31.68 -11.43
N PRO A 43 -5.44 32.56 -11.71
CA PRO A 43 -5.31 33.49 -12.81
C PRO A 43 -4.14 34.45 -12.53
N GLN A 44 -3.47 34.93 -13.58
CA GLN A 44 -2.45 35.97 -13.43
C GLN A 44 -3.04 37.30 -12.93
N ARG A 45 -4.37 37.38 -12.82
CA ARG A 45 -5.15 38.56 -12.38
C ARG A 45 -4.85 39.79 -13.25
N GLU A 46 -4.50 39.57 -14.50
CA GLU A 46 -4.31 40.65 -15.48
C GLU A 46 -5.67 41.18 -15.95
N ASN A 47 -6.71 40.35 -16.02
CA ASN A 47 -8.07 40.76 -16.36
C ASN A 47 -9.15 40.03 -15.52
N ASN A 48 -10.30 40.69 -15.27
CA ASN A 48 -11.43 40.14 -14.51
C ASN A 48 -12.34 39.19 -15.35
N CYS A 49 -11.82 38.56 -16.41
CA CYS A 49 -12.65 37.75 -17.31
C CYS A 49 -12.75 36.30 -16.83
N ASP A 50 -13.98 35.77 -16.79
CA ASP A 50 -14.30 34.36 -16.51
C ASP A 50 -13.68 33.40 -17.55
N CYS A 51 -13.29 33.92 -18.72
CA CYS A 51 -12.63 33.20 -19.80
C CYS A 51 -11.21 32.71 -19.47
N GLU A 52 -10.54 33.23 -18.42
CA GLU A 52 -9.25 32.68 -17.95
C GLU A 52 -9.43 31.32 -17.24
N ARG A 53 -10.67 30.94 -16.91
CA ARG A 53 -10.98 29.68 -16.25
C ARG A 53 -11.37 28.62 -17.28
N THR A 54 -10.41 27.74 -17.60
CA THR A 54 -10.70 26.55 -18.41
C THR A 54 -11.31 25.45 -17.56
N VAL A 55 -12.45 24.93 -17.99
CA VAL A 55 -13.13 23.79 -17.32
C VAL A 55 -12.53 22.43 -17.68
N ASP A 56 -11.62 22.37 -18.66
CA ASP A 56 -10.99 21.12 -19.08
C ASP A 56 -9.75 20.82 -18.22
N PRO A 57 -9.61 19.59 -17.68
CA PRO A 57 -8.45 19.23 -16.91
C PRO A 57 -7.22 19.19 -17.81
N THR A 58 -6.14 19.85 -17.38
CA THR A 58 -4.87 19.78 -18.08
C THR A 58 -4.13 18.49 -17.74
N LEU A 59 -3.31 17.98 -18.66
CA LEU A 59 -2.45 16.80 -18.40
C LEU A 59 -1.63 16.97 -17.11
N LEU A 60 -1.18 18.20 -16.85
CA LEU A 60 -0.40 18.54 -15.66
C LEU A 60 -1.24 18.45 -14.37
N GLN A 61 -2.51 18.86 -14.41
CA GLN A 61 -3.45 18.70 -13.29
C GLN A 61 -3.67 17.21 -12.99
N THR A 62 -3.96 16.40 -14.00
CA THR A 62 -4.15 14.94 -13.83
C THR A 62 -2.89 14.26 -13.31
N LEU A 63 -1.71 14.61 -13.85
CA LEU A 63 -0.45 14.06 -13.40
C LEU A 63 -0.12 14.47 -11.96
N TYR A 64 -0.44 15.71 -11.59
CA TYR A 64 -0.28 16.22 -10.24
C TYR A 64 -1.16 15.44 -9.27
N THR A 65 -2.48 15.39 -9.50
CA THR A 65 -3.43 14.71 -8.61
C THR A 65 -3.09 13.23 -8.43
N ARG A 66 -2.67 12.54 -9.49
CA ARG A 66 -2.29 11.12 -9.42
C ARG A 66 -1.04 10.85 -8.57
N ASN A 67 -0.13 11.80 -8.49
CA ASN A 67 1.14 11.66 -7.77
C ASN A 67 1.21 12.52 -6.51
N ASP A 68 0.10 13.16 -6.13
CA ASP A 68 0.09 14.07 -4.99
C ASP A 68 0.31 13.26 -3.69
N PRO A 69 1.38 13.55 -2.93
CA PRO A 69 1.73 12.77 -1.77
C PRO A 69 0.72 12.93 -0.63
N GLU A 70 0.01 14.05 -0.55
CA GLU A 70 -1.01 14.29 0.47
C GLU A 70 -2.25 13.46 0.18
N MET A 71 -2.73 13.47 -1.06
CA MET A 71 -3.84 12.61 -1.52
C MET A 71 -3.52 11.14 -1.31
N LEU A 72 -2.32 10.70 -1.68
CA LEU A 72 -1.89 9.32 -1.45
C LEU A 72 -1.85 8.97 0.05
N THR A 73 -1.37 9.89 0.89
CA THR A 73 -1.35 9.70 2.35
C THR A 73 -2.77 9.61 2.92
N GLN A 74 -3.71 10.42 2.44
CA GLN A 74 -5.11 10.37 2.87
C GLN A 74 -5.81 9.09 2.43
N LEU A 75 -5.52 8.58 1.23
CA LEU A 75 -6.03 7.29 0.75
C LEU A 75 -5.49 6.12 1.58
N SER A 76 -4.19 6.14 1.92
CA SER A 76 -3.57 5.09 2.72
C SER A 76 -3.62 5.33 4.23
N ALA A 77 -4.38 6.32 4.71
CA ALA A 77 -4.38 6.74 6.10
C ALA A 77 -4.86 5.61 7.03
N ARG A 78 -4.20 5.46 8.19
CA ARG A 78 -4.67 4.56 9.25
C ARG A 78 -6.01 5.06 9.78
N GLY A 79 -6.99 4.17 9.88
CA GLY A 79 -8.37 4.54 10.24
C GLY A 79 -9.12 5.28 9.14
N GLY A 80 -8.66 5.26 7.89
CA GLY A 80 -9.47 5.64 6.74
C GLY A 80 -10.41 4.50 6.31
N TRP A 81 -11.34 4.78 5.39
CA TRP A 81 -12.29 3.80 4.88
C TRP A 81 -11.61 2.58 4.24
N LEU A 82 -10.55 2.79 3.44
CA LEU A 82 -9.77 1.69 2.88
C LEU A 82 -9.11 0.82 3.96
N ASP A 83 -8.76 1.40 5.11
CA ASP A 83 -8.22 0.66 6.25
C ASP A 83 -9.28 -0.15 6.99
N GLU A 84 -10.53 0.32 7.03
CA GLU A 84 -11.68 -0.47 7.52
C GLU A 84 -11.93 -1.68 6.62
N LEU A 85 -12.02 -1.46 5.31
CA LEU A 85 -12.21 -2.53 4.33
C LEU A 85 -11.09 -3.57 4.36
N ARG A 86 -9.84 -3.15 4.63
CA ARG A 86 -8.73 -4.10 4.85
C ARG A 86 -8.98 -5.01 6.04
N ARG A 87 -9.44 -4.46 7.16
CA ARG A 87 -9.71 -5.25 8.36
C ARG A 87 -10.89 -6.19 8.16
N GLU A 88 -11.93 -5.72 7.50
CA GLU A 88 -13.13 -6.52 7.18
C GLU A 88 -12.81 -7.73 6.29
N HIS A 89 -11.98 -7.53 5.26
CA HIS A 89 -11.57 -8.61 4.36
C HIS A 89 -10.29 -9.34 4.81
N GLU A 90 -9.81 -9.12 6.03
CA GLU A 90 -8.58 -9.73 6.59
C GLU A 90 -7.32 -9.53 5.72
N ILE A 91 -7.26 -8.42 4.98
CA ILE A 91 -6.13 -8.08 4.09
C ILE A 91 -5.05 -7.32 4.89
N LEU A 92 -3.83 -7.85 4.88
CA LEU A 92 -2.68 -7.20 5.51
C LEU A 92 -2.32 -5.88 4.81
N SER A 93 -2.04 -4.83 5.60
CA SER A 93 -1.60 -3.53 5.10
C SER A 93 -0.21 -3.60 4.47
N ALA A 94 0.04 -2.77 3.45
CA ALA A 94 1.36 -2.63 2.81
C ALA A 94 2.47 -2.25 3.82
N ASP A 95 2.14 -1.42 4.81
CA ASP A 95 3.06 -1.02 5.88
C ASP A 95 3.42 -2.19 6.80
N ASP A 96 2.43 -3.02 7.14
CA ASP A 96 2.63 -4.19 8.00
C ASP A 96 3.48 -5.23 7.27
N ASN A 97 3.21 -5.45 5.98
CA ASN A 97 4.03 -6.27 5.10
C ASN A 97 5.46 -5.72 5.03
N HIS A 98 5.65 -4.41 4.84
CA HIS A 98 6.98 -3.80 4.77
C HIS A 98 7.78 -3.99 6.07
N ARG A 99 7.12 -3.82 7.24
CA ARG A 99 7.74 -4.01 8.55
C ARG A 99 8.15 -5.47 8.78
N GLN A 100 7.28 -6.41 8.42
CA GLN A 100 7.56 -7.85 8.49
C GLN A 100 8.67 -8.28 7.52
N ILE A 101 8.62 -7.83 6.27
CA ILE A 101 9.65 -8.06 5.25
C ILE A 101 11.00 -7.54 5.77
N THR A 102 11.06 -6.33 6.31
CA THR A 102 12.29 -5.75 6.89
C THR A 102 12.82 -6.60 8.05
N ARG A 103 11.93 -7.16 8.90
CA ARG A 103 12.32 -8.07 9.97
C ARG A 103 12.93 -9.36 9.43
N TYR A 104 12.30 -10.01 8.44
CA TYR A 104 12.84 -11.21 7.83
C TYR A 104 14.15 -10.95 7.08
N GLN A 105 14.29 -9.81 6.40
CA GLN A 105 15.57 -9.41 5.79
C GLN A 105 16.70 -9.33 6.81
N LYS A 106 16.44 -8.75 7.99
CA LYS A 106 17.40 -8.73 9.10
C LYS A 106 17.73 -10.15 9.58
N ASN A 107 16.73 -11.01 9.75
CA ASN A 107 16.92 -12.41 10.17
C ASN A 107 17.70 -13.24 9.16
N ILE A 108 17.46 -13.05 7.86
CA ILE A 108 18.23 -13.69 6.79
C ILE A 108 19.69 -13.22 6.83
N LYS A 109 19.92 -11.91 7.04
CA LYS A 109 21.28 -11.37 7.16
C LYS A 109 22.03 -11.97 8.35
N THR A 110 21.37 -12.15 9.50
CA THR A 110 21.99 -12.77 10.68
C THR A 110 22.20 -14.27 10.49
N ALA A 111 21.25 -14.99 9.90
CA ALA A 111 21.37 -16.41 9.58
C ALA A 111 22.51 -16.67 8.58
N ARG A 112 22.66 -15.84 7.54
CA ARG A 112 23.79 -15.89 6.60
C ARG A 112 25.13 -15.67 7.28
N LYS A 113 25.22 -14.73 8.23
CA LYS A 113 26.44 -14.54 9.04
C LYS A 113 26.77 -15.78 9.86
N ARG A 114 25.78 -16.39 10.52
CA ARG A 114 25.96 -17.65 11.28
C ARG A 114 26.37 -18.80 10.38
N LEU A 115 25.81 -18.90 9.17
CA LEU A 115 26.21 -19.89 8.18
C LEU A 115 27.69 -19.72 7.80
N ALA A 116 28.13 -18.49 7.53
CA ALA A 116 29.53 -18.20 7.20
C ALA A 116 30.48 -18.52 8.36
N GLN A 117 30.08 -18.19 9.60
CA GLN A 117 30.84 -18.55 10.81
C GLN A 117 30.94 -20.06 10.99
N LEU A 118 29.85 -20.80 10.74
CA LEU A 118 29.85 -22.25 10.78
C LEU A 118 30.73 -22.83 9.65
N GLN A 119 30.65 -22.29 8.44
CA GLN A 119 31.52 -22.71 7.33
C GLN A 119 33.01 -22.55 7.63
N ALA A 120 33.40 -21.52 8.39
CA ALA A 120 34.79 -21.33 8.83
C ALA A 120 35.26 -22.42 9.83
N THR A 121 34.35 -23.01 10.62
CA THR A 121 34.66 -24.07 11.61
C THR A 121 34.49 -25.48 11.06
N LEU A 122 34.52 -25.66 9.73
CA LEU A 122 34.39 -26.96 9.09
C LEU A 122 35.44 -27.94 9.63
N PRO A 123 35.03 -29.07 10.24
CA PRO A 123 35.98 -30.06 10.75
C PRO A 123 36.77 -30.67 9.59
N LYS A 124 38.10 -30.67 9.72
CA LYS A 124 39.02 -31.30 8.76
C LYS A 124 39.15 -32.79 9.06
N LYS A 125 39.20 -33.61 8.02
CA LYS A 125 39.41 -35.06 8.16
C LYS A 125 40.85 -35.31 8.63
N PRO A 126 41.08 -36.16 9.65
CA PRO A 126 42.42 -36.52 10.09
C PRO A 126 43.20 -37.24 8.97
N VAL A 127 44.50 -36.97 8.88
CA VAL A 127 45.40 -37.53 7.86
C VAL A 127 45.85 -38.94 8.25
N ASP A 128 46.03 -39.16 9.56
CA ASP A 128 46.42 -40.45 10.14
C ASP A 128 45.18 -41.30 10.45
N GLY A 129 45.18 -42.54 9.95
CA GLY A 129 44.07 -43.50 10.04
C GLY A 129 43.81 -44.09 11.43
N GLU A 130 44.13 -43.37 12.49
CA GLU A 130 43.88 -43.74 13.88
C GLU A 130 42.36 -43.94 14.10
N PRO A 131 41.89 -45.15 14.47
CA PRO A 131 40.46 -45.46 14.53
C PRO A 131 39.70 -44.67 15.61
N GLY A 132 40.40 -44.14 16.62
CA GLY A 132 39.83 -43.22 17.62
C GLY A 132 39.55 -41.82 17.04
N ALA A 133 40.52 -41.25 16.32
CA ALA A 133 40.40 -39.92 15.71
C ALA A 133 39.33 -39.86 14.60
N LEU A 134 39.13 -40.97 13.88
CA LEU A 134 38.07 -41.08 12.87
C LEU A 134 36.67 -41.00 13.48
N LYS A 135 36.43 -41.68 14.62
CA LYS A 135 35.15 -41.64 15.35
C LYS A 135 34.81 -40.25 15.89
N GLU A 136 35.80 -39.53 16.42
CA GLU A 136 35.60 -38.16 16.89
C GLU A 136 35.27 -37.19 15.75
N TYR A 137 35.94 -37.34 14.60
CA TYR A 137 35.63 -36.59 13.39
C TYR A 137 34.20 -36.85 12.91
N GLU A 138 33.78 -38.12 12.88
CA GLU A 138 32.42 -38.51 12.52
C GLU A 138 31.37 -37.90 13.46
N ALA A 139 31.63 -37.90 14.78
CA ALA A 139 30.75 -37.25 15.74
C ALA A 139 30.66 -35.72 15.49
N ARG A 140 31.81 -35.07 15.27
CA ARG A 140 31.87 -33.61 14.98
C ARG A 140 31.18 -33.24 13.68
N ILE A 141 31.35 -34.03 12.62
CA ILE A 141 30.71 -33.74 11.33
C ILE A 141 29.20 -33.97 11.40
N GLN A 142 28.72 -34.91 12.22
CA GLN A 142 27.28 -35.09 12.46
C GLN A 142 26.69 -33.88 13.20
N VAL A 143 27.37 -33.35 14.21
CA VAL A 143 26.96 -32.11 14.90
C VAL A 143 26.96 -30.93 13.93
N TYR A 144 28.01 -30.78 13.13
CA TYR A 144 28.12 -29.74 12.10
C TYR A 144 26.95 -29.81 11.10
N LYS A 145 26.65 -31.01 10.58
CA LYS A 145 25.54 -31.25 9.65
C LYS A 145 24.20 -30.84 10.27
N LYS A 146 23.94 -31.23 11.52
CA LYS A 146 22.73 -30.84 12.26
C LYS A 146 22.63 -29.32 12.44
N GLN A 147 23.73 -28.65 12.78
CA GLN A 147 23.76 -27.19 12.93
C GLN A 147 23.51 -26.47 11.60
N LYS A 148 24.17 -26.92 10.53
CA LYS A 148 23.98 -26.38 9.18
C LYS A 148 22.53 -26.54 8.72
N MET A 149 21.95 -27.73 8.89
CA MET A 149 20.56 -28.01 8.53
C MET A 149 19.57 -27.09 9.25
N LYS A 150 19.80 -26.77 10.53
CA LYS A 150 18.95 -25.82 11.28
C LYS A 150 19.01 -24.42 10.69
N ILE A 151 20.20 -23.94 10.31
CA ILE A 151 20.38 -22.61 9.70
C ILE A 151 19.76 -22.58 8.30
N ASP A 152 19.97 -23.63 7.50
CA ASP A 152 19.42 -23.75 6.15
C ASP A 152 17.88 -23.79 6.17
N ASN A 153 17.28 -24.55 7.10
CA ASN A 153 15.83 -24.59 7.28
C ASN A 153 15.27 -23.22 7.69
N ALA A 154 15.94 -22.52 8.62
CA ALA A 154 15.53 -21.17 9.02
C ALA A 154 15.65 -20.16 7.87
N LEU A 155 16.71 -20.27 7.05
CA LEU A 155 16.85 -19.45 5.84
C LEU A 155 15.69 -19.69 4.88
N ARG A 156 15.35 -20.96 4.62
CA ARG A 156 14.24 -21.34 3.75
C ARG A 156 12.91 -20.78 4.26
N GLU A 157 12.61 -20.97 5.54
CA GLU A 157 11.39 -20.46 6.17
C GLU A 157 11.27 -18.94 6.06
N TYR A 158 12.35 -18.19 6.36
CA TYR A 158 12.32 -16.74 6.23
C TYR A 158 12.17 -16.27 4.78
N THR A 159 12.76 -16.98 3.83
CA THR A 159 12.61 -16.65 2.40
C THR A 159 11.20 -16.94 1.89
N GLU A 160 10.58 -18.04 2.31
CA GLU A 160 9.19 -18.40 1.96
C GLU A 160 8.22 -17.36 2.53
N LYS A 161 8.32 -17.06 3.84
CA LYS A 161 7.49 -16.02 4.48
C LYS A 161 7.67 -14.64 3.86
N MET A 162 8.88 -14.29 3.42
CA MET A 162 9.09 -13.05 2.66
C MET A 162 8.43 -13.05 1.29
N ALA A 163 8.35 -14.20 0.62
CA ALA A 163 7.71 -14.32 -0.68
C ALA A 163 6.18 -14.22 -0.54
N GLU A 164 5.61 -14.83 0.49
CA GLU A 164 4.17 -14.76 0.82
C GLU A 164 3.71 -13.33 1.11
N LEU A 165 4.51 -12.56 1.84
CA LEU A 165 4.19 -11.18 2.23
C LEU A 165 4.38 -10.15 1.12
N ARG A 166 5.05 -10.51 0.02
CA ARG A 166 5.15 -9.61 -1.14
C ARG A 166 3.80 -9.62 -1.86
N PRO A 167 3.31 -8.45 -2.31
CA PRO A 167 2.08 -8.41 -3.09
C PRO A 167 2.26 -9.30 -4.32
N GLN A 168 1.47 -10.37 -4.40
CA GLN A 168 1.49 -11.25 -5.55
C GLN A 168 0.77 -10.54 -6.70
N PRO A 169 1.40 -10.43 -7.89
CA PRO A 169 0.68 -9.98 -9.07
C PRO A 169 -0.33 -11.08 -9.43
N GLY A 170 -1.61 -10.81 -9.20
CA GLY A 170 -2.70 -11.72 -9.53
C GLY A 170 -3.95 -10.92 -9.82
N ALA A 171 -4.72 -11.34 -10.81
CA ALA A 171 -6.07 -10.85 -11.00
C ALA A 171 -7.00 -11.63 -10.07
N MET A 172 -7.88 -10.94 -9.36
CA MET A 172 -8.97 -11.54 -8.60
C MET A 172 -9.93 -12.25 -9.55
N ARG A 173 -9.88 -13.60 -9.60
CA ARG A 173 -10.68 -14.39 -10.54
C ARG A 173 -12.19 -14.19 -10.38
N GLU A 174 -12.66 -14.01 -9.14
CA GLU A 174 -14.06 -13.78 -8.80
C GLU A 174 -14.15 -12.69 -7.74
N LEU A 175 -15.05 -11.73 -7.95
CA LEU A 175 -15.32 -10.66 -7.00
C LEU A 175 -16.12 -11.22 -5.82
N PRO A 176 -15.84 -10.82 -4.57
CA PRO A 176 -16.62 -11.27 -3.43
C PRO A 176 -18.05 -10.74 -3.48
N GLU A 177 -18.93 -11.41 -2.76
CA GLU A 177 -20.30 -10.96 -2.54
C GLU A 177 -20.29 -9.55 -1.91
N GLY A 178 -21.19 -8.67 -2.37
CA GLY A 178 -21.24 -7.27 -1.92
C GLY A 178 -20.37 -6.28 -2.70
N THR A 179 -19.60 -6.72 -3.71
CA THR A 179 -18.74 -5.80 -4.50
C THR A 179 -19.51 -4.65 -5.18
N GLU A 180 -20.74 -4.89 -5.66
CA GLU A 180 -21.56 -3.83 -6.26
C GLU A 180 -21.95 -2.74 -5.25
N ALA A 181 -22.18 -3.13 -3.99
CA ALA A 181 -22.43 -2.18 -2.91
C ALA A 181 -21.17 -1.34 -2.64
N LEU A 182 -19.98 -1.95 -2.65
CA LEU A 182 -18.70 -1.23 -2.51
C LEU A 182 -18.45 -0.27 -3.67
N ILE A 183 -18.75 -0.66 -4.91
CA ILE A 183 -18.66 0.24 -6.07
C ILE A 183 -19.62 1.41 -5.87
N THR A 184 -20.87 1.13 -5.51
CA THR A 184 -21.87 2.18 -5.26
C THR A 184 -21.43 3.14 -4.16
N GLU A 185 -20.94 2.61 -3.05
CA GLU A 185 -20.41 3.42 -1.95
C GLU A 185 -19.20 4.27 -2.40
N THR A 186 -18.32 3.72 -3.23
CA THR A 186 -17.18 4.45 -3.80
C THR A 186 -17.64 5.67 -4.61
N PHE A 187 -18.67 5.51 -5.45
CA PHE A 187 -19.25 6.60 -6.23
C PHE A 187 -19.94 7.65 -5.33
N LEU A 188 -20.71 7.21 -4.33
CA LEU A 188 -21.36 8.12 -3.38
C LEU A 188 -20.35 8.90 -2.54
N ARG A 189 -19.22 8.28 -2.17
CA ARG A 189 -18.15 8.91 -1.37
C ARG A 189 -17.32 9.92 -2.15
N THR A 190 -17.31 9.84 -3.49
CA THR A 190 -16.46 10.67 -4.37
C THR A 190 -17.27 11.71 -5.14
N VAL A 191 -18.20 11.26 -5.98
CA VAL A 191 -19.00 12.10 -6.88
C VAL A 191 -20.47 12.25 -6.41
N SER A 192 -20.80 11.78 -5.21
CA SER A 192 -22.10 11.98 -4.56
C SER A 192 -23.32 11.53 -5.39
N ARG A 193 -23.16 10.55 -6.27
CA ARG A 193 -24.23 9.97 -7.10
C ARG A 193 -24.08 8.46 -7.24
N TYR A 194 -25.12 7.81 -7.76
CA TYR A 194 -25.06 6.40 -8.12
C TYR A 194 -24.29 6.19 -9.44
N PRO A 195 -23.57 5.07 -9.59
CA PRO A 195 -23.00 4.67 -10.87
C PRO A 195 -24.09 4.34 -11.88
N THR A 196 -23.86 4.68 -13.13
CA THR A 196 -24.68 4.16 -14.25
C THR A 196 -24.40 2.68 -14.48
N HIS A 197 -25.29 1.97 -15.18
CA HIS A 197 -25.08 0.55 -15.51
C HIS A 197 -23.74 0.32 -16.23
N LYS A 198 -23.35 1.21 -17.14
CA LYS A 198 -22.07 1.11 -17.86
C LYS A 198 -20.88 1.30 -16.92
N GLU A 199 -20.94 2.28 -16.02
CA GLU A 199 -19.90 2.52 -15.02
C GLU A 199 -19.77 1.35 -14.04
N MET A 200 -20.88 0.75 -13.63
CA MET A 200 -20.88 -0.45 -12.79
C MET A 200 -20.13 -1.61 -13.46
N GLU A 201 -20.48 -1.93 -14.72
CA GLU A 201 -19.83 -3.01 -15.47
C GLU A 201 -18.33 -2.77 -15.69
N MET A 202 -17.94 -1.53 -16.00
CA MET A 202 -16.53 -1.17 -16.13
C MET A 202 -15.79 -1.30 -14.80
N ALA A 203 -16.38 -0.80 -13.70
CA ALA A 203 -15.79 -0.90 -12.37
C ALA A 203 -15.63 -2.37 -11.94
N ARG A 204 -16.63 -3.24 -12.17
CA ARG A 204 -16.50 -4.68 -11.90
C ARG A 204 -15.38 -5.31 -12.70
N THR A 205 -15.29 -4.98 -13.99
CA THR A 205 -14.24 -5.48 -14.88
C THR A 205 -12.86 -5.08 -14.37
N ASP A 206 -12.68 -3.83 -13.94
CA ASP A 206 -11.38 -3.36 -13.46
C ASP A 206 -11.03 -3.90 -12.07
N LEU A 207 -12.00 -3.97 -11.15
CA LEU A 207 -11.80 -4.59 -9.83
C LEU A 207 -11.36 -6.06 -9.94
N SER A 208 -11.86 -6.81 -10.95
CA SER A 208 -11.45 -8.20 -11.18
C SER A 208 -9.98 -8.35 -11.59
N LYS A 209 -9.35 -7.29 -12.12
CA LYS A 209 -7.94 -7.29 -12.51
C LYS A 209 -7.01 -6.99 -11.34
N ALA A 210 -7.56 -6.45 -10.24
CA ALA A 210 -6.79 -6.07 -9.07
C ALA A 210 -6.37 -7.30 -8.24
N PRO A 211 -5.29 -7.19 -7.44
CA PRO A 211 -4.80 -8.27 -6.58
C PRO A 211 -5.74 -8.62 -5.42
N ASN A 212 -6.58 -7.68 -5.00
CA ASN A 212 -7.61 -7.88 -3.99
C ASN A 212 -8.65 -6.74 -4.09
N VAL A 213 -9.76 -6.91 -3.37
CA VAL A 213 -10.89 -5.97 -3.35
C VAL A 213 -10.44 -4.56 -2.96
N VAL A 214 -9.66 -4.44 -1.89
CA VAL A 214 -9.20 -3.14 -1.38
C VAL A 214 -8.34 -2.42 -2.42
N ALA A 215 -7.42 -3.14 -3.07
CA ALA A 215 -6.60 -2.58 -4.14
C ALA A 215 -7.47 -2.11 -5.32
N GLY A 216 -8.48 -2.89 -5.70
CA GLY A 216 -9.43 -2.50 -6.74
C GLY A 216 -10.27 -1.27 -6.37
N VAL A 217 -10.78 -1.20 -5.14
CA VAL A 217 -11.51 -0.02 -4.64
C VAL A 217 -10.59 1.20 -4.55
N GLN A 218 -9.33 1.02 -4.15
CA GLN A 218 -8.34 2.09 -4.15
C GLN A 218 -8.06 2.61 -5.56
N GLU A 219 -7.94 1.73 -6.55
CA GLU A 219 -7.78 2.11 -7.96
C GLU A 219 -9.03 2.84 -8.49
N LEU A 220 -10.23 2.37 -8.13
CA LEU A 220 -11.49 3.04 -8.49
C LEU A 220 -11.59 4.42 -7.85
N LEU A 221 -11.24 4.57 -6.56
CA LEU A 221 -11.16 5.86 -5.89
C LEU A 221 -10.20 6.80 -6.64
N LEU A 222 -8.99 6.34 -6.96
CA LEU A 222 -8.02 7.12 -7.72
C LEU A 222 -8.55 7.50 -9.11
N ALA A 223 -9.25 6.60 -9.79
CA ALA A 223 -9.86 6.88 -11.08
C ALA A 223 -10.91 7.98 -10.96
N LEU A 224 -11.85 7.86 -10.00
CA LEU A 224 -12.92 8.84 -9.77
C LEU A 224 -12.39 10.20 -9.33
N LEU A 225 -11.41 10.24 -8.43
CA LEU A 225 -10.75 11.48 -7.99
C LEU A 225 -10.01 12.21 -9.12
N ASN A 226 -9.64 11.49 -10.19
CA ASN A 226 -9.01 12.04 -11.39
C ASN A 226 -10.02 12.30 -12.53
N THR A 227 -11.33 12.11 -12.30
CA THR A 227 -12.34 12.48 -13.30
C THR A 227 -12.53 13.99 -13.36
N LYS A 228 -12.96 14.48 -14.53
CA LYS A 228 -13.40 15.86 -14.69
C LYS A 228 -14.57 16.20 -13.77
N GLU A 229 -15.48 15.26 -13.56
CA GLU A 229 -16.61 15.43 -12.65
C GLU A 229 -16.13 15.78 -11.24
N PHE A 230 -15.18 15.00 -10.70
CA PHE A 230 -14.61 15.30 -9.39
C PHE A 230 -13.84 16.62 -9.37
N MET A 231 -12.87 16.80 -10.26
CA MET A 231 -11.99 17.98 -10.23
C MET A 231 -12.70 19.33 -10.45
N VAL A 232 -13.87 19.33 -11.10
CA VAL A 232 -14.59 20.57 -11.45
C VAL A 232 -15.81 20.80 -10.56
N ASN A 233 -16.46 19.74 -10.08
CA ASN A 233 -17.74 19.86 -9.35
C ASN A 233 -17.67 19.51 -7.87
N HIS A 234 -16.56 18.96 -7.37
CA HIS A 234 -16.42 18.47 -5.98
C HIS A 234 -15.13 18.99 -5.31
#